data_AF-A0A1V5MDP7-F1
#
_entry.id   AF-A0A1V5MDP7-F1
#
_cell.length_a   1.000
_cell.length_b   1.000
_cell.length_c   1.000
_cell.angle_alpha   90.00
_cell.angle_beta   90.00
_cell.angle_gamma   90.00
#
_symmetry.space_group_name_H-M   'P 1'
#
loop_
_entity.id
_entity.type
_entity.pdbx_description
1 polymer ?
#
loop_
_entity_poly.entity_id
_entity_poly.type
_entity_poly.pdbx_seq_one_letter_code
_entity_poly.pdbx_strand_id
1 'polypeptide(L)'
;MVNALGNYKSQAVGKALAGIVSGGKEKSQFVLADAASALGRSQYDGAFEVLQKATAYQSWNDIVAIGALNGLAELKDARAVSLAADLAGAGKPWLARPAAIACLGKLAGSKKSEEALKALHDLAETEEGRQFTLRMSLVSAIGEAKNPDSLPVLERLKGSSHDGRIRRLITETAEGIRESVKPKGEGEKGVAAAQTGEGEDLATQVKSLTEKLAAVTDQVTELAATKKRKKKTRR
;
A
#
# COMPACT_ATOMS: atom_id res chain seq x y z
N MET A 1 -18.07 -9.24 -5.65
CA MET A 1 -18.36 -8.88 -7.07
C MET A 1 -18.49 -7.38 -7.26
N VAL A 2 -19.34 -6.67 -6.49
CA VAL A 2 -19.54 -5.21 -6.64
C VAL A 2 -18.24 -4.42 -6.45
N ASN A 3 -17.42 -4.79 -5.46
CA ASN A 3 -16.13 -4.14 -5.23
C ASN A 3 -15.17 -4.23 -6.44
N ALA A 4 -15.25 -5.27 -7.27
CA ALA A 4 -14.37 -5.43 -8.43
C ALA A 4 -14.72 -4.45 -9.57
N LEU A 5 -15.95 -3.93 -9.60
CA LEU A 5 -16.39 -2.97 -10.62
C LEU A 5 -15.60 -1.66 -10.55
N GLY A 6 -15.09 -1.28 -9.37
CA GLY A 6 -14.27 -0.08 -9.20
C GLY A 6 -12.96 -0.09 -10.00
N ASN A 7 -12.53 -1.24 -10.52
CA ASN A 7 -11.35 -1.31 -11.38
C ASN A 7 -11.61 -0.76 -12.80
N TYR A 8 -12.88 -0.62 -13.19
CA TYR A 8 -13.27 -0.05 -14.47
C TYR A 8 -13.58 1.44 -14.31
N LYS A 9 -12.63 2.28 -14.74
CA LYS A 9 -12.76 3.75 -14.73
C LYS A 9 -13.69 4.22 -15.84
N SER A 10 -14.98 3.98 -15.68
CA SER A 10 -16.03 4.32 -16.65
C SER A 10 -17.17 5.04 -15.97
N GLN A 11 -17.65 6.12 -16.59
CA GLN A 11 -18.81 6.89 -16.11
C GLN A 11 -20.07 6.02 -16.02
N ALA A 12 -20.23 5.03 -16.89
CA ALA A 12 -21.36 4.10 -16.86
C ALA A 12 -21.32 3.19 -15.61
N VAL A 13 -20.13 2.65 -15.30
CA VAL A 13 -19.91 1.81 -14.11
C VAL A 13 -20.09 2.66 -12.85
N GLY A 14 -19.51 3.85 -12.85
CA GLY A 14 -19.66 4.84 -11.78
C GLY A 14 -21.12 5.20 -11.51
N LYS A 15 -21.90 5.50 -12.55
CA LYS A 15 -23.33 5.78 -12.43
C LYS A 15 -24.12 4.60 -11.87
N ALA A 16 -23.79 3.37 -12.28
CA ALA A 16 -24.42 2.17 -11.73
C ALA A 16 -24.10 1.99 -10.23
N LEU A 17 -22.82 2.15 -9.85
CA LEU A 17 -22.38 2.09 -8.45
C LEU A 17 -23.03 3.19 -7.60
N ALA A 18 -23.10 4.42 -8.12
CA ALA A 18 -23.81 5.53 -7.48
C ALA A 18 -25.29 5.20 -7.27
N GLY A 19 -25.93 4.54 -8.25
CA GLY A 19 -27.30 4.05 -8.13
C GLY A 19 -27.49 2.98 -7.06
N ILE A 20 -26.50 2.11 -6.83
CA ILE A 20 -26.54 1.13 -5.72
C ILE A 20 -26.47 1.86 -4.38
N VAL A 21 -25.53 2.79 -4.23
CA VAL A 21 -25.30 3.51 -2.96
C VAL A 21 -26.48 4.42 -2.59
N SER A 22 -27.04 5.13 -3.56
CA SER A 22 -28.06 6.16 -3.32
C SER A 22 -29.50 5.74 -3.64
N GLY A 23 -29.71 4.63 -4.35
CA GLY A 23 -31.01 4.25 -4.90
C GLY A 23 -31.97 3.57 -3.91
N GLY A 24 -31.54 3.26 -2.68
CA GLY A 24 -32.38 2.70 -1.61
C GLY A 24 -32.91 1.27 -1.85
N LYS A 25 -32.61 0.65 -3.00
CA LYS A 25 -33.03 -0.72 -3.34
C LYS A 25 -32.17 -1.79 -2.66
N GLU A 26 -30.89 -1.50 -2.46
CA GLU A 26 -29.95 -2.41 -1.81
C GLU A 26 -30.14 -2.37 -0.29
N LYS A 27 -30.32 -3.55 0.31
CA LYS A 27 -30.59 -3.70 1.75
C LYS A 27 -29.34 -4.11 2.52
N SER A 28 -28.37 -4.72 1.84
CA SER A 28 -27.12 -5.17 2.45
C SER A 28 -26.17 -4.00 2.65
N GLN A 29 -25.90 -3.66 3.90
CA GLN A 29 -24.94 -2.62 4.29
C GLN A 29 -23.51 -2.94 3.82
N PHE A 30 -23.16 -4.22 3.68
CA PHE A 30 -21.87 -4.67 3.14
C PHE A 30 -21.77 -4.37 1.64
N VAL A 31 -22.86 -4.57 0.88
CA VAL A 31 -22.89 -4.25 -0.55
C VAL A 31 -22.83 -2.74 -0.76
N LEU A 32 -23.52 -1.96 0.07
CA LEU A 32 -23.44 -0.49 0.06
C LEU A 32 -22.01 -0.01 0.34
N ALA A 33 -21.33 -0.58 1.33
CA ALA A 33 -19.93 -0.25 1.66
C ALA A 33 -18.96 -0.60 0.51
N ASP A 34 -19.09 -1.79 -0.08
CA ASP A 34 -18.30 -2.22 -1.23
C ASP A 34 -18.55 -1.32 -2.45
N ALA A 35 -19.81 -0.94 -2.70
CA ALA A 35 -20.19 -0.05 -3.79
C ALA A 35 -19.62 1.35 -3.60
N ALA A 36 -19.66 1.89 -2.38
CA ALA A 36 -19.09 3.19 -2.05
C ALA A 36 -17.55 3.21 -2.25
N SER A 37 -16.85 2.18 -1.78
CA SER A 37 -15.40 2.05 -2.00
C SER A 37 -15.05 1.92 -3.49
N ALA A 38 -15.81 1.12 -4.24
CA ALA A 38 -15.65 0.97 -5.68
C ALA A 38 -15.97 2.25 -6.47
N LEU A 39 -16.95 3.03 -6.03
CA LEU A 39 -17.38 4.26 -6.69
C LEU A 39 -16.23 5.29 -6.76
N GLY A 40 -15.47 5.44 -5.67
CA GLY A 40 -14.27 6.29 -5.67
C GLY A 40 -13.23 5.88 -6.71
N ARG A 41 -12.96 4.58 -6.84
CA ARG A 41 -12.01 4.04 -7.82
C ARG A 41 -12.48 4.17 -9.27
N SER A 42 -13.79 4.22 -9.50
CA SER A 42 -14.37 4.41 -10.83
C SER A 42 -14.14 5.82 -11.42
N GLN A 43 -13.77 6.80 -10.58
CA GLN A 43 -13.53 8.21 -10.98
C GLN A 43 -14.76 8.85 -11.67
N TYR A 44 -15.96 8.52 -11.20
CA TYR A 44 -17.20 9.12 -11.66
C TYR A 44 -17.32 10.58 -11.22
N ASP A 45 -17.77 11.47 -12.11
CA ASP A 45 -17.79 12.91 -11.85
C ASP A 45 -18.71 13.28 -10.68
N GLY A 46 -19.82 12.54 -10.53
CA GLY A 46 -20.76 12.69 -9.42
C GLY A 46 -20.41 11.85 -8.18
N ALA A 47 -19.24 11.21 -8.12
CA ALA A 47 -18.89 10.31 -7.02
C ALA A 47 -18.83 11.05 -5.68
N PHE A 48 -18.26 12.26 -5.67
CA PHE A 48 -18.09 13.03 -4.44
C PHE A 48 -19.41 13.25 -3.70
N GLU A 49 -20.44 13.73 -4.38
CA GLU A 49 -21.73 14.06 -3.76
C GLU A 49 -22.43 12.82 -3.20
N VAL A 50 -22.27 11.67 -3.88
CA VAL A 50 -22.83 10.39 -3.43
C VAL A 50 -22.08 9.88 -2.21
N LEU A 51 -20.75 9.94 -2.24
CA LEU A 51 -19.90 9.48 -1.13
C LEU A 51 -20.04 10.36 0.11
N GLN A 52 -20.12 11.69 -0.06
CA GLN A 52 -20.38 12.63 1.04
C GLN A 52 -21.70 12.31 1.74
N LYS A 53 -22.76 11.98 1.00
CA LYS A 53 -24.02 11.55 1.63
C LYS A 53 -23.88 10.19 2.33
N ALA A 54 -23.14 9.27 1.72
CA ALA A 54 -22.91 7.94 2.29
C ALA A 54 -22.09 7.97 3.59
N THR A 55 -21.24 8.98 3.83
CA THR A 55 -20.54 9.13 5.13
C THR A 55 -21.49 9.40 6.31
N ALA A 56 -22.70 9.91 6.05
CA ALA A 56 -23.72 10.14 7.08
C ALA A 56 -24.68 8.96 7.26
N TYR A 57 -24.50 7.86 6.51
CA TYR A 57 -25.40 6.72 6.53
C TYR A 57 -25.21 5.88 7.81
N GLN A 58 -26.26 5.81 8.64
CA GLN A 58 -26.27 4.98 9.83
C GLN A 58 -26.29 3.50 9.46
N SER A 59 -25.24 2.78 9.84
CA SER A 59 -25.09 1.35 9.55
C SER A 59 -24.44 0.62 10.72
N TRP A 60 -24.56 -0.71 10.74
CA TRP A 60 -23.89 -1.51 11.74
C TRP A 60 -22.38 -1.26 11.65
N ASN A 61 -21.79 -0.87 12.78
CA ASN A 61 -20.38 -0.53 12.91
C ASN A 61 -19.87 0.52 11.90
N ASP A 62 -20.74 1.45 11.47
CA ASP A 62 -20.42 2.51 10.52
C ASP A 62 -19.86 1.98 9.18
N ILE A 63 -20.16 0.74 8.81
CA ILE A 63 -19.51 0.07 7.66
C ILE A 63 -19.70 0.82 6.34
N VAL A 64 -20.86 1.45 6.15
CA VAL A 64 -21.15 2.25 4.95
C VAL A 64 -20.33 3.55 4.95
N ALA A 65 -20.20 4.21 6.10
CA ALA A 65 -19.39 5.41 6.24
C ALA A 65 -17.89 5.10 6.03
N ILE A 66 -17.41 3.97 6.55
CA ILE A 66 -16.05 3.47 6.31
C ILE A 66 -15.82 3.22 4.81
N GLY A 67 -16.76 2.55 4.14
CA GLY A 67 -16.72 2.35 2.69
C GLY A 67 -16.69 3.65 1.90
N ALA A 68 -17.49 4.63 2.31
CA ALA A 68 -17.53 5.96 1.69
C ALA A 68 -16.22 6.73 1.88
N LEU A 69 -15.63 6.72 3.08
CA LEU A 69 -14.33 7.34 3.36
C LEU A 69 -13.20 6.71 2.54
N ASN A 70 -13.21 5.37 2.40
CA ASN A 70 -12.29 4.68 1.51
C ASN A 70 -12.46 5.11 0.05
N GLY A 71 -13.70 5.25 -0.42
CA GLY A 71 -14.01 5.78 -1.76
C GLY A 71 -13.52 7.22 -1.96
N LEU A 72 -13.73 8.10 -0.98
CA LEU A 72 -13.25 9.49 -1.03
C LEU A 72 -11.72 9.57 -1.12
N ALA A 73 -11.02 8.70 -0.39
CA ALA A 73 -9.57 8.61 -0.43
C ALA A 73 -9.04 8.18 -1.82
N GLU A 74 -9.78 7.32 -2.52
CA GLU A 74 -9.47 6.89 -3.89
C GLU A 74 -9.84 7.95 -4.94
N LEU A 75 -10.88 8.75 -4.68
CA LEU A 75 -11.28 9.85 -5.55
C LEU A 75 -10.23 10.97 -5.59
N LYS A 76 -9.50 11.17 -4.48
CA LYS A 76 -8.45 12.19 -4.33
C LYS A 76 -8.93 13.63 -4.60
N ASP A 77 -10.21 13.90 -4.31
CA ASP A 77 -10.79 15.24 -4.39
C ASP A 77 -10.39 16.03 -3.13
N ALA A 78 -9.87 17.26 -3.31
CA ALA A 78 -9.47 18.13 -2.21
C ALA A 78 -10.63 18.48 -1.26
N ARG A 79 -11.88 18.47 -1.76
CA ARG A 79 -13.08 18.68 -0.94
C ARG A 79 -13.27 17.59 0.12
N ALA A 80 -12.64 16.42 -0.04
CA ALA A 80 -12.72 15.34 0.94
C ALA A 80 -11.89 15.62 2.21
N VAL A 81 -10.92 16.54 2.16
CA VAL A 81 -10.04 16.85 3.28
C VAL A 81 -10.82 17.41 4.47
N SER A 82 -11.66 18.41 4.24
CA SER A 82 -12.47 19.02 5.32
C SER A 82 -13.46 18.03 5.91
N LEU A 83 -14.07 17.18 5.08
CA LEU A 83 -15.01 16.15 5.51
C LEU A 83 -14.31 15.06 6.35
N ALA A 84 -13.14 14.59 5.91
CA ALA A 84 -12.37 13.59 6.63
C ALA A 84 -11.80 14.14 7.94
N ALA A 85 -11.36 15.39 7.97
CA ALA A 85 -10.90 16.06 9.19
C ALA A 85 -12.03 16.19 10.22
N ASP A 86 -13.22 16.60 9.79
CA ASP A 86 -14.41 16.66 10.66
C ASP A 86 -14.73 15.27 11.23
N LEU A 87 -14.82 14.23 10.39
CA LEU A 87 -15.16 12.86 10.81
C LEU A 87 -14.08 12.18 11.65
N ALA A 88 -12.82 12.59 11.55
CA ALA A 88 -11.73 12.10 12.40
C ALA A 88 -11.73 12.75 13.81
N GLY A 89 -12.41 13.88 13.97
CA GLY A 89 -12.46 14.66 15.20
C GLY A 89 -13.21 14.00 16.36
N ALA A 90 -13.16 14.65 17.51
CA ALA A 90 -13.84 14.21 18.73
C ALA A 90 -15.36 14.23 18.59
N GLY A 91 -16.04 13.31 19.28
CA GLY A 91 -17.51 13.21 19.27
C GLY A 91 -18.13 12.63 17.99
N LYS A 92 -17.32 12.18 17.03
CA LYS A 92 -17.77 11.50 15.81
C LYS A 92 -17.88 9.98 16.00
N PRO A 93 -18.59 9.26 15.12
CA PRO A 93 -18.76 7.81 15.23
C PRO A 93 -17.41 7.09 15.32
N TRP A 94 -17.19 6.43 16.47
CA TRP A 94 -15.89 5.87 16.86
C TRP A 94 -15.26 4.96 15.79
N LEU A 95 -16.08 4.14 15.12
CA LEU A 95 -15.61 3.12 14.18
C LEU A 95 -15.25 3.70 12.80
N ALA A 96 -15.82 4.86 12.44
CA ALA A 96 -15.48 5.56 11.20
C ALA A 96 -14.19 6.39 11.29
N ARG A 97 -13.77 6.80 12.50
CA ARG A 97 -12.61 7.68 12.70
C ARG A 97 -11.28 7.12 12.13
N PRO A 98 -10.93 5.84 12.32
CA PRO A 98 -9.74 5.26 11.67
C PRO A 98 -9.76 5.40 10.14
N ALA A 99 -10.92 5.19 9.51
CA ALA A 99 -11.07 5.32 8.06
C ALA A 99 -10.94 6.78 7.61
N ALA A 100 -11.41 7.73 8.41
CA ALA A 100 -11.26 9.17 8.16
C ALA A 100 -9.79 9.61 8.24
N ILE A 101 -9.06 9.12 9.25
CA ILE A 101 -7.61 9.34 9.39
C ILE A 101 -6.85 8.72 8.21
N ALA A 102 -7.19 7.50 7.81
CA ALA A 102 -6.58 6.86 6.64
C ALA A 102 -6.87 7.62 5.33
N CYS A 103 -8.07 8.18 5.20
CA CYS A 103 -8.44 9.05 4.08
C CYS A 103 -7.54 10.30 4.02
N LEU A 104 -7.35 10.99 5.16
CA LEU A 104 -6.43 12.13 5.25
C LEU A 104 -4.99 11.76 4.85
N GLY A 105 -4.49 10.59 5.27
CA GLY A 105 -3.16 10.10 4.89
C GLY A 105 -2.95 9.98 3.39
N LYS A 106 -3.92 9.36 2.70
CA LYS A 106 -3.91 9.23 1.23
C LYS A 106 -4.00 10.59 0.52
N LEU A 107 -4.78 11.52 1.06
CA LEU A 107 -4.92 12.87 0.49
C LEU A 107 -3.65 13.71 0.71
N ALA A 108 -3.01 13.58 1.87
CA ALA A 108 -1.76 14.28 2.22
C ALA A 108 -0.56 13.87 1.35
N GLY A 109 -0.55 12.65 0.80
CA GLY A 109 0.50 12.21 -0.14
C GLY A 109 0.47 12.88 -1.51
N SER A 110 -0.63 13.58 -1.85
CA SER A 110 -0.69 14.41 -3.05
C SER A 110 -0.06 15.77 -2.75
N LYS A 111 0.90 16.23 -3.57
CA LYS A 111 1.68 17.49 -3.42
C LYS A 111 0.88 18.80 -3.19
N LYS A 112 -0.45 18.75 -3.08
CA LYS A 112 -1.37 19.88 -3.04
C LYS A 112 -2.26 19.92 -1.77
N SER A 113 -1.93 19.17 -0.72
CA SER A 113 -2.84 19.06 0.43
C SER A 113 -2.11 19.20 1.78
N GLU A 114 -1.45 20.35 1.99
CA GLU A 114 -0.87 20.72 3.29
C GLU A 114 -1.92 20.71 4.41
N GLU A 115 -3.18 21.00 4.08
CA GLU A 115 -4.30 20.99 5.02
C GLU A 115 -4.59 19.59 5.58
N ALA A 116 -4.43 18.55 4.75
CA ALA A 116 -4.64 17.17 5.21
C ALA A 116 -3.53 16.72 6.15
N LEU A 117 -2.29 17.11 5.85
CA LEU A 117 -1.14 16.84 6.72
C LEU A 117 -1.25 17.58 8.04
N LYS A 118 -1.64 18.87 7.99
CA LYS A 118 -1.93 19.66 9.18
C LYS A 118 -3.03 19.02 10.04
N ALA A 119 -4.13 18.56 9.44
CA ALA A 119 -5.19 17.88 10.16
C ALA A 119 -4.70 16.60 10.87
N LEU A 120 -3.82 15.81 10.23
CA LEU A 120 -3.20 14.64 10.87
C LEU A 120 -2.29 15.03 12.04
N HIS A 121 -1.52 16.10 11.91
CA HIS A 121 -0.64 16.59 12.96
C HIS A 121 -1.45 17.12 14.15
N ASP A 122 -2.48 17.91 13.89
CA ASP A 122 -3.40 18.44 14.91
C ASP A 122 -4.08 17.28 15.67
N LEU A 123 -4.54 16.25 14.95
CA LEU A 123 -5.14 15.04 15.57
C LEU A 123 -4.12 14.26 16.42
N ALA A 124 -2.85 14.21 16.02
CA ALA A 124 -1.80 13.51 16.76
C ALA A 124 -1.50 14.12 18.13
N GLU A 125 -1.72 15.44 18.29
CA GLU A 125 -1.52 16.16 19.55
C GLU A 125 -2.73 16.05 20.51
N THR A 126 -3.88 15.55 20.03
CA THR A 126 -5.08 15.43 20.85
C THR A 126 -5.02 14.26 21.84
N GLU A 127 -5.77 14.39 22.94
CA GLU A 127 -5.95 13.34 23.96
C GLU A 127 -6.46 12.02 23.35
N GLU A 128 -7.45 12.11 22.46
CA GLU A 128 -8.04 10.95 21.79
C GLU A 128 -7.07 10.31 20.78
N GLY A 129 -6.18 11.12 20.17
CA GLY A 129 -5.04 10.65 19.38
C GLY A 129 -4.05 9.79 20.19
N ARG A 130 -4.18 9.75 21.52
CA ARG A 130 -3.42 8.84 22.38
C ARG A 130 -4.02 7.44 22.50
N GLN A 131 -5.27 7.27 22.12
CA GLN A 131 -5.92 5.98 22.14
C GLN A 131 -5.33 5.04 21.10
N PHE A 132 -5.12 3.78 21.49
CA PHE A 132 -4.39 2.78 20.72
C PHE A 132 -4.81 2.70 19.24
N THR A 133 -6.11 2.55 18.95
CA THR A 133 -6.62 2.37 17.58
C THR A 133 -6.41 3.61 16.70
N LEU A 134 -6.69 4.81 17.23
CA LEU A 134 -6.50 6.04 16.48
C LEU A 134 -5.02 6.33 16.28
N ARG A 135 -4.19 6.05 17.29
CA ARG A 135 -2.73 6.21 17.18
C ARG A 135 -2.13 5.30 16.11
N MET A 136 -2.52 4.01 16.07
CA MET A 136 -2.11 3.10 15.00
C MET A 136 -2.50 3.63 13.60
N SER A 137 -3.71 4.19 13.50
CA SER A 137 -4.23 4.76 12.25
C SER A 137 -3.48 6.03 11.86
N LEU A 138 -3.17 6.91 12.82
CA LEU A 138 -2.41 8.15 12.62
C LEU A 138 -1.00 7.86 12.12
N VAL A 139 -0.29 6.93 12.76
CA VAL A 139 1.07 6.56 12.34
C VAL A 139 1.05 5.97 10.93
N SER A 140 0.07 5.10 10.63
CA SER A 140 -0.08 4.53 9.29
C SER A 140 -0.41 5.60 8.24
N ALA A 141 -1.29 6.54 8.55
CA ALA A 141 -1.67 7.63 7.66
C ALA A 141 -0.51 8.63 7.40
N ILE A 142 0.27 8.95 8.44
CA ILE A 142 1.49 9.76 8.31
C ILE A 142 2.51 9.04 7.41
N GLY A 143 2.65 7.73 7.57
CA GLY A 143 3.51 6.90 6.71
C GLY A 143 3.08 6.92 5.24
N GLU A 144 1.78 6.86 4.98
CA GLU A 144 1.22 6.95 3.62
C GLU A 144 1.48 8.31 2.97
N ALA A 145 1.44 9.40 3.75
CA ALA A 145 1.72 10.75 3.27
C ALA A 145 3.19 10.94 2.83
N LYS A 146 4.13 10.14 3.36
CA LYS A 146 5.57 10.17 3.04
C LYS A 146 6.21 11.56 3.09
N ASN A 147 5.72 12.44 3.96
CA ASN A 147 6.23 13.79 4.09
C ASN A 147 7.25 13.88 5.25
N PRO A 148 8.52 14.30 4.99
CA PRO A 148 9.53 14.49 6.03
C PRO A 148 9.14 15.47 7.16
N ASP A 149 8.24 16.41 6.93
CA ASP A 149 7.73 17.35 7.95
C ASP A 149 7.01 16.62 9.09
N SER A 150 6.62 15.36 8.88
CA SER A 150 5.98 14.54 9.91
C SER A 150 6.97 13.85 10.86
N LEU A 151 8.28 13.87 10.58
CA LEU A 151 9.28 13.21 11.43
C LEU A 151 9.29 13.75 12.88
N PRO A 152 9.21 15.08 13.13
CA PRO A 152 9.13 15.59 14.51
C PRO A 152 7.87 15.13 15.25
N VAL A 153 6.75 15.01 14.55
CA VAL A 153 5.47 14.54 15.12
C VAL A 153 5.59 13.06 15.53
N LEU A 154 6.19 12.24 14.67
CA LEU A 154 6.46 10.83 14.97
C LEU A 154 7.34 10.66 16.20
N GLU A 155 8.40 11.47 16.36
CA GLU A 155 9.25 11.40 17.55
C GLU A 155 8.49 11.79 18.84
N ARG A 156 7.63 12.82 18.79
CA ARG A 156 6.75 13.17 19.93
C ARG A 156 5.75 12.05 20.26
N LEU A 157 5.14 11.44 19.24
CA LEU A 157 4.26 10.28 19.41
C LEU A 157 4.99 9.09 20.02
N LYS A 158 6.26 8.86 19.65
CA LYS A 158 7.08 7.78 20.22
C LYS A 158 7.40 8.03 21.69
N GLY A 159 7.68 9.28 22.06
CA GLY A 159 7.94 9.68 23.45
C GLY A 159 6.72 9.54 24.36
N SER A 160 5.51 9.78 23.84
CA SER A 160 4.24 9.64 24.58
C SER A 160 3.60 8.25 24.46
N SER A 161 4.27 7.27 23.86
CA SER A 161 3.73 5.91 23.66
C SER A 161 4.34 4.90 24.61
N HIS A 162 3.50 4.26 25.41
CA HIS A 162 3.88 3.18 26.33
C HIS A 162 3.75 1.78 25.70
N ASP A 163 3.00 1.64 24.60
CA ASP A 163 2.82 0.37 23.90
C ASP A 163 3.98 0.11 22.92
N GLY A 164 4.65 -1.04 23.07
CA GLY A 164 5.80 -1.41 22.24
C GLY A 164 5.49 -1.59 20.75
N ARG A 165 4.26 -2.01 20.40
CA ARG A 165 3.83 -2.19 19.00
C ARG A 165 3.74 -0.84 18.29
N ILE A 166 3.19 0.15 18.98
CA ILE A 166 3.11 1.53 18.46
C ILE A 166 4.51 2.13 18.31
N ARG A 167 5.39 1.99 19.32
CA ARG A 167 6.77 2.51 19.21
C ARG A 167 7.56 1.87 18.06
N ARG A 168 7.34 0.56 17.84
CA ARG A 168 7.90 -0.16 16.69
C ARG A 168 7.37 0.40 15.37
N LEU A 169 6.05 0.48 15.22
CA LEU A 169 5.41 1.02 14.02
C LEU A 169 5.89 2.44 13.70
N ILE A 170 6.03 3.31 14.71
CA ILE A 170 6.55 4.67 14.54
C ILE A 170 7.99 4.66 14.02
N THR A 171 8.83 3.77 14.56
CA THR A 171 10.23 3.68 14.14
C THR A 171 10.33 3.20 12.69
N GLU A 172 9.61 2.14 12.32
CA GLU A 172 9.54 1.62 10.94
C GLU A 172 9.00 2.69 9.98
N THR A 173 7.98 3.44 10.41
CA THR A 173 7.39 4.53 9.60
C THR A 173 8.37 5.68 9.40
N ALA A 174 9.07 6.12 10.46
CA ALA A 174 10.05 7.18 10.38
C ALA A 174 11.24 6.79 9.49
N GLU A 175 11.69 5.54 9.55
CA GLU A 175 12.71 4.99 8.67
C GLU A 175 12.24 4.98 7.21
N GLY A 176 11.01 4.51 6.94
CA GLY A 176 10.43 4.51 5.60
C GLY A 176 10.29 5.93 5.01
N ILE A 177 9.91 6.92 5.82
CA ILE A 177 9.88 8.33 5.39
C ILE A 177 11.29 8.82 5.05
N ARG A 178 12.28 8.57 5.91
CA ARG A 178 13.68 8.96 5.66
C ARG A 178 14.24 8.32 4.38
N GLU A 179 13.93 7.05 4.14
CA GLU A 179 14.33 6.34 2.93
C GLU A 179 13.67 6.94 1.68
N SER A 180 12.38 7.28 1.75
CA SER A 180 11.66 7.89 0.62
C SER A 180 12.18 9.26 0.19
N VAL A 181 12.90 9.95 1.09
CA VAL A 181 13.47 11.29 0.86
C VAL A 181 14.92 11.22 0.36
N LYS A 182 15.62 10.09 0.52
CA LYS A 182 16.98 9.94 -0.02
C LYS A 182 16.96 10.05 -1.56
N PRO A 183 17.88 10.81 -2.17
CA PRO A 183 17.98 10.85 -3.62
C PRO A 183 18.31 9.43 -4.13
N LYS A 184 17.58 8.99 -5.16
CA LYS A 184 17.70 7.66 -5.81
C LYS A 184 19.11 7.26 -6.31
N GLY A 185 20.14 8.09 -6.14
CA GLY A 185 21.47 7.90 -6.71
C GLY A 185 22.44 7.00 -5.91
N GLU A 186 22.13 6.63 -4.67
CA GLU A 186 23.08 5.86 -3.83
C GLU A 186 22.70 4.38 -3.66
N GLY A 187 21.41 4.03 -3.76
CA GLY A 187 20.94 2.65 -3.65
C GLY A 187 21.23 1.79 -4.88
N GLU A 188 21.21 2.37 -6.09
CA GLU A 188 21.44 1.63 -7.32
C GLU A 188 22.92 1.27 -7.53
N LYS A 189 23.87 2.05 -6.99
CA LYS A 189 25.31 1.71 -7.10
C LYS A 189 25.70 0.49 -6.26
N GLY A 190 25.09 0.30 -5.09
CA GLY A 190 25.36 -0.86 -4.24
C GLY A 190 24.77 -2.16 -4.81
N VAL A 191 23.57 -2.10 -5.37
CA VAL A 191 22.89 -3.28 -5.95
C VAL A 191 23.46 -3.62 -7.34
N ALA A 192 23.79 -2.62 -8.17
CA ALA A 192 24.41 -2.86 -9.47
C ALA A 192 25.82 -3.47 -9.36
N ALA A 193 26.63 -3.03 -8.40
CA ALA A 193 27.98 -3.57 -8.18
C ALA A 193 27.96 -5.03 -7.66
N ALA A 194 27.01 -5.37 -6.79
CA ALA A 194 26.82 -6.74 -6.31
C ALA A 194 26.34 -7.68 -7.43
N GLN A 195 25.41 -7.22 -8.27
CA GLN A 195 24.88 -8.00 -9.40
C GLN A 195 25.90 -8.18 -10.54
N THR A 196 26.82 -7.23 -10.75
CA THR A 196 27.91 -7.40 -11.74
C THR A 196 28.96 -8.39 -11.26
N GLY A 197 29.33 -8.37 -9.98
CA GLY A 197 30.30 -9.32 -9.42
C GLY A 197 29.81 -10.77 -9.43
N GLU A 198 28.55 -11.03 -9.07
CA GLU A 198 27.98 -12.38 -9.13
C GLU A 198 27.81 -12.87 -10.58
N GLY A 199 27.54 -11.97 -11.52
CA GLY A 199 27.44 -12.30 -12.95
C GLY A 199 28.77 -12.75 -13.57
N GLU A 200 29.89 -12.11 -13.19
CA GLU A 200 31.22 -12.51 -13.64
C GLU A 200 31.64 -13.86 -13.06
N ASP A 201 31.33 -14.14 -11.79
CA ASP A 201 31.68 -15.41 -11.14
C ASP A 201 30.82 -16.59 -11.64
N LEU A 202 29.54 -16.34 -11.98
CA LEU A 202 28.70 -17.33 -12.65
C LEU A 202 29.20 -17.64 -14.07
N ALA A 203 29.67 -16.64 -14.81
CA ALA A 203 30.20 -16.83 -16.16
C ALA A 203 31.50 -17.64 -16.18
N THR A 204 32.41 -17.43 -15.22
CA THR A 204 33.63 -18.23 -15.07
C THR A 204 33.31 -19.66 -14.65
N GLN A 205 32.36 -19.86 -13.73
CA GLN A 205 31.90 -21.18 -13.32
C GLN A 205 31.28 -21.96 -14.49
N VAL A 206 30.41 -21.34 -15.29
CA VAL A 206 29.80 -21.96 -16.48
C VAL A 206 30.88 -22.38 -17.48
N LYS A 207 31.86 -21.52 -17.78
CA LYS A 207 32.98 -21.91 -18.67
C LYS A 207 33.75 -23.12 -18.14
N SER A 208 34.12 -23.10 -16.86
CA SER A 208 34.88 -24.21 -16.25
C SER A 208 34.11 -25.54 -16.24
N LEU A 209 32.78 -25.49 -16.06
CA LEU A 209 31.93 -26.68 -16.09
C LEU A 209 31.78 -27.20 -17.52
N THR A 210 31.70 -26.31 -18.50
CA THR A 210 31.59 -26.69 -19.92
C THR A 210 32.86 -27.40 -20.39
N GLU A 211 34.05 -26.91 -20.00
CA GLU A 211 35.33 -27.56 -20.29
C GLU A 211 35.45 -28.94 -19.62
N LYS A 212 35.02 -29.06 -18.35
CA LYS A 212 34.99 -30.35 -17.65
C LYS A 212 34.03 -31.34 -18.31
N LEU A 213 32.88 -30.88 -18.80
CA LEU A 213 31.90 -31.72 -19.47
C LEU A 213 32.43 -32.23 -20.82
N ALA A 214 33.16 -31.39 -21.56
CA ALA A 214 33.85 -31.80 -22.78
C ALA A 214 34.91 -32.88 -22.49
N ALA A 215 35.76 -32.66 -21.48
CA ALA A 215 36.80 -33.63 -21.10
C ALA A 215 36.22 -34.98 -20.65
N VAL A 216 35.12 -34.98 -19.91
CA VAL A 216 34.42 -36.23 -19.50
C VAL A 216 33.80 -36.93 -20.71
N THR A 217 33.25 -36.18 -21.66
CA THR A 217 32.68 -36.75 -22.89
C THR A 217 33.76 -37.42 -23.72
N ASP A 218 34.92 -36.80 -23.87
CA ASP A 218 36.07 -37.37 -24.58
C ASP A 218 36.56 -38.65 -23.90
N GLN A 219 36.71 -38.65 -22.57
CA GLN A 219 37.08 -39.86 -21.81
C GLN A 219 36.06 -41.00 -21.98
N VAL A 220 34.76 -40.69 -21.99
CA VAL A 220 33.71 -41.70 -22.21
C VAL A 220 33.79 -42.26 -23.62
N THR A 221 34.11 -41.45 -24.64
CA THR A 221 34.28 -41.94 -26.02
C THR A 221 35.53 -42.79 -26.19
N GLU A 222 36.66 -42.44 -25.55
CA GLU A 222 37.87 -43.26 -25.55
C GLU A 222 37.67 -44.60 -24.82
N LEU A 223 36.96 -44.59 -23.68
CA LEU A 223 36.57 -45.79 -22.95
C LEU A 223 35.62 -46.67 -23.78
N ALA A 224 34.69 -46.08 -24.53
CA ALA A 224 33.83 -46.82 -25.46
C ALA A 224 34.61 -47.42 -26.64
N ALA A 225 35.60 -46.70 -27.18
CA ALA A 225 36.46 -47.16 -28.27
C ALA A 225 37.39 -48.31 -27.83
N THR A 226 38.01 -48.21 -26.65
CA THR A 226 38.86 -49.27 -26.07
C THR A 226 38.06 -50.53 -25.74
N LYS A 227 36.81 -50.40 -25.27
CA LYS A 227 35.90 -51.53 -25.02
C LYS A 227 35.48 -52.23 -26.32
N LYS A 228 35.24 -51.49 -27.41
CA LYS A 228 35.01 -52.06 -28.76
C LYS A 228 36.24 -52.78 -29.31
N ARG A 229 37.45 -52.23 -29.10
CA ARG A 229 38.71 -52.85 -29.55
C ARG A 229 38.96 -54.19 -28.84
N LYS A 230 38.78 -54.28 -27.51
CA LYS A 230 38.88 -55.53 -26.74
C LYS A 230 37.84 -56.59 -27.12
N LYS A 231 36.67 -56.20 -27.63
CA LYS A 231 35.63 -57.14 -28.08
C LYS A 231 35.92 -57.74 -29.47
N LYS A 232 36.72 -57.05 -30.31
CA LYS A 232 37.09 -57.50 -31.66
C LYS A 232 38.27 -58.48 -31.67
N THR A 233 39.13 -58.47 -30.64
CA THR A 233 40.28 -59.39 -30.47
C THR A 233 39.93 -60.72 -29.79
N ARG A 234 38.66 -60.94 -29.43
CA ARG A 234 38.16 -62.15 -28.75
C ARG A 234 37.22 -63.01 -29.64
N ARG A 235 37.34 -62.88 -30.97
CA ARG A 235 36.64 -63.71 -31.96
C ARG A 235 37.63 -64.32 -32.92
#